data_AF-A0A0D0QEY6-F1
#
_entry.id   AF-A0A0D0QEY6-F1
#
_cell.length_a   1.000
_cell.length_b   1.000
_cell.length_c   1.000
_cell.angle_alpha   90.00
_cell.angle_beta   90.00
_cell.angle_gamma   90.00
#
_symmetry.space_group_name_H-M   'P 1'
#
loop_
_entity.id
_entity.type
_entity.pdbx_description
1 polymer ?
#
loop_
_entity_poly.entity_id
_entity_poly.type
_entity_poly.pdbx_seq_one_letter_code
_entity_poly.pdbx_strand_id
1 'polypeptide(L)'
;MMKTSFLALLLGLAAAPAAAQWSYDPAPQPSGRATGAGTGGVSVAVECGNGGLPAVLVEGYDPGAAEDIFVWEVDRYGEFLVAGSCTGPSCLLTFDSIEEAESTITGLRVGARLALGLYRRGALSEVPLGGSDAAIGAVLARSCDFVGLEPTNIDE
;
A
#
# COMPACT_ATOMS: atom_id res chain seq x y z
N MET A 1 22.53 -17.65 -58.27
CA MET A 1 21.78 -16.45 -57.87
C MET A 1 20.47 -16.89 -57.23
N MET A 2 19.98 -16.13 -56.23
CA MET A 2 18.78 -16.37 -55.38
C MET A 2 18.97 -17.38 -54.25
N LYS A 3 18.54 -17.13 -53.01
CA LYS A 3 18.19 -15.89 -52.30
C LYS A 3 18.17 -16.32 -50.83
N THR A 4 18.83 -15.54 -49.99
CA THR A 4 18.83 -15.62 -48.53
C THR A 4 17.39 -15.69 -48.00
N SER A 5 17.04 -16.73 -47.24
CA SER A 5 15.82 -16.74 -46.43
C SER A 5 16.20 -16.79 -44.96
N PHE A 6 16.31 -15.58 -44.42
CA PHE A 6 16.04 -15.26 -43.02
C PHE A 6 14.69 -15.88 -42.62
N LEU A 7 14.66 -16.68 -41.57
CA LEU A 7 13.44 -16.82 -40.77
C LEU A 7 13.82 -16.67 -39.31
N ALA A 8 13.55 -15.45 -38.83
CA ALA A 8 13.66 -15.03 -37.45
C ALA A 8 12.88 -16.00 -36.56
N LEU A 9 13.61 -16.71 -35.71
CA LEU A 9 13.04 -17.42 -34.57
C LEU A 9 12.56 -16.34 -33.59
N LEU A 10 11.28 -15.99 -33.74
CA LEU A 10 10.55 -15.08 -32.88
C LEU A 10 10.71 -15.54 -31.43
N LEU A 11 11.48 -14.76 -30.65
CA LEU A 11 11.47 -14.79 -29.20
C LEU A 11 10.07 -14.40 -28.72
N GLY A 12 9.19 -15.39 -28.62
CA GLY A 12 7.99 -15.31 -27.79
C GLY A 12 8.38 -15.45 -26.32
N LEU A 13 9.16 -14.49 -25.80
CA LEU A 13 9.20 -14.23 -24.36
C LEU A 13 7.84 -13.63 -24.03
N ALA A 14 6.84 -14.49 -23.80
CA ALA A 14 5.68 -14.09 -23.03
C ALA A 14 6.24 -13.64 -21.69
N ALA A 15 6.37 -12.32 -21.51
CA ALA A 15 6.56 -11.74 -20.20
C ALA A 15 5.40 -12.26 -19.38
N ALA A 16 5.67 -13.23 -18.50
CA ALA A 16 4.68 -13.65 -17.52
C ALA A 16 4.19 -12.35 -16.87
N PRO A 17 2.87 -12.11 -16.81
CA PRO A 17 2.37 -10.93 -16.11
C PRO A 17 3.04 -10.96 -14.75
N ALA A 18 3.78 -9.90 -14.43
CA ALA A 18 4.44 -9.78 -13.13
C ALA A 18 3.35 -10.10 -12.10
N ALA A 19 3.51 -11.22 -11.38
CA ALA A 19 2.50 -11.66 -10.45
C ALA A 19 2.18 -10.48 -9.52
N ALA A 20 0.91 -10.12 -9.42
CA ALA A 20 0.50 -9.02 -8.56
C ALA A 20 1.01 -9.33 -7.14
N GLN A 21 1.87 -8.46 -6.63
CA GLN A 21 2.49 -8.60 -5.31
C GLN A 21 1.51 -8.19 -4.21
N TRP A 22 0.46 -7.47 -4.62
CA TRP A 22 -0.67 -7.11 -3.81
C TRP A 22 -1.85 -8.04 -4.07
N SER A 23 -2.48 -8.50 -2.99
CA SER A 23 -3.73 -9.26 -3.01
C SER A 23 -4.87 -8.43 -2.43
N TYR A 24 -6.07 -8.64 -2.96
CA TYR A 24 -7.31 -8.15 -2.36
C TYR A 24 -8.09 -9.32 -1.77
N ASP A 25 -8.43 -9.23 -0.48
CA ASP A 25 -9.39 -10.09 0.19
C ASP A 25 -10.72 -9.31 0.37
N PRO A 26 -11.86 -9.77 -0.16
CA PRO A 26 -13.15 -9.12 0.08
C PRO A 26 -13.66 -9.25 1.53
N ALA A 27 -13.04 -10.10 2.35
CA ALA A 27 -13.16 -10.05 3.81
C ALA A 27 -11.96 -9.25 4.37
N PRO A 28 -12.14 -8.42 5.42
CA PRO A 28 -13.33 -8.21 6.24
C PRO A 28 -14.38 -7.30 5.57
N GLN A 29 -15.65 -7.50 5.90
CA GLN A 29 -16.74 -6.64 5.40
C GLN A 29 -16.71 -5.26 6.09
N PRO A 30 -17.17 -4.19 5.42
CA PRO A 30 -17.82 -4.19 4.10
C PRO A 30 -16.86 -4.07 2.91
N SER A 31 -15.65 -3.53 3.13
CA SER A 31 -14.81 -3.05 2.03
C SER A 31 -13.70 -4.02 1.61
N GLY A 32 -13.40 -5.03 2.43
CA GLY A 32 -12.28 -5.93 2.23
C GLY A 32 -10.95 -5.30 2.66
N ARG A 33 -9.87 -5.92 2.21
CA ARG A 33 -8.49 -5.60 2.58
C ARG A 33 -7.56 -5.82 1.41
N ALA A 34 -6.69 -4.84 1.15
CA ALA A 34 -5.56 -4.97 0.25
C ALA A 34 -4.30 -5.26 1.06
N THR A 35 -3.42 -6.14 0.59
CA THR A 35 -2.17 -6.48 1.30
C THR A 35 -1.03 -6.65 0.34
N GLY A 36 0.07 -5.95 0.59
CA GLY A 36 1.35 -6.09 -0.10
C GLY A 36 2.39 -6.69 0.82
N ALA A 37 2.94 -7.84 0.43
CA ALA A 37 4.01 -8.49 1.18
C ALA A 37 5.35 -7.78 0.94
N GLY A 38 6.04 -7.42 2.01
CA GLY A 38 7.41 -6.91 1.98
C GLY A 38 8.44 -7.96 2.36
N THR A 39 9.68 -7.50 2.50
CA THR A 39 10.79 -8.32 2.99
C THR A 39 10.68 -8.61 4.50
N GLY A 40 11.36 -9.66 4.97
CA GLY A 40 11.50 -9.93 6.41
C GLY A 40 10.21 -10.36 7.12
N GLY A 41 9.18 -10.78 6.38
CA GLY A 41 7.88 -11.15 6.94
C GLY A 41 6.99 -9.97 7.29
N VAL A 42 7.41 -8.74 6.97
CA VAL A 42 6.61 -7.53 7.16
C VAL A 42 5.71 -7.31 5.95
N SER A 43 4.44 -6.99 6.17
CA SER A 43 3.50 -6.58 5.12
C SER A 43 2.88 -5.22 5.41
N VAL A 44 2.39 -4.58 4.36
CA VAL A 44 1.53 -3.39 4.47
C VAL A 44 0.14 -3.77 4.01
N ALA A 45 -0.86 -3.34 4.77
CA ALA A 45 -2.24 -3.54 4.41
C ALA A 45 -3.02 -2.22 4.38
N VAL A 46 -4.02 -2.17 3.50
CA VAL A 46 -5.01 -1.10 3.46
C VAL A 46 -6.38 -1.73 3.62
N GLU A 47 -7.14 -1.27 4.60
CA GLU A 47 -8.51 -1.70 4.82
C GLU A 47 -9.37 -0.50 5.22
N CYS A 48 -10.66 -0.73 5.48
CA CYS A 48 -11.50 0.34 5.97
C CYS A 48 -11.50 0.45 7.48
N GLY A 49 -11.15 1.63 7.99
CA GLY A 49 -11.15 1.96 9.41
C GLY A 49 -12.51 2.43 9.93
N ASN A 50 -12.58 2.59 11.26
CA ASN A 50 -13.74 3.14 11.96
C ASN A 50 -13.96 4.61 11.54
N GLY A 51 -14.90 4.83 10.62
CA GLY A 51 -15.18 6.14 10.03
C GLY A 51 -15.39 6.12 8.52
N GLY A 52 -15.21 4.96 7.87
CA GLY A 52 -15.35 4.84 6.41
C GLY A 52 -14.11 5.35 5.65
N LEU A 53 -13.02 5.61 6.36
CA LEU A 53 -11.77 6.08 5.78
C LEU A 53 -10.76 4.93 5.64
N PRO A 54 -9.90 4.97 4.61
CA PRO A 54 -8.80 4.03 4.48
C PRO A 54 -7.85 4.08 5.67
N ALA A 55 -7.65 2.93 6.30
CA ALA A 55 -6.66 2.70 7.33
C ALA A 55 -5.46 1.97 6.74
N VAL A 56 -4.26 2.36 7.16
CA VAL A 56 -3.00 1.71 6.73
C VAL A 56 -2.41 0.97 7.92
N LEU A 57 -2.06 -0.29 7.72
CA LEU A 57 -1.45 -1.14 8.74
C LEU A 57 -0.07 -1.62 8.29
N VAL A 58 0.86 -1.71 9.25
CA VAL A 58 2.11 -2.46 9.14
C VAL A 58 1.96 -3.74 9.95
N GLU A 59 2.19 -4.89 9.33
CA GLU A 59 2.03 -6.20 9.95
C GLU A 59 3.29 -7.03 9.90
N GLY A 60 3.38 -8.05 10.76
CA GLY A 60 4.57 -8.89 10.90
C GLY A 60 5.70 -8.19 11.66
N TYR A 61 5.45 -7.00 12.20
CA TYR A 61 6.37 -6.26 13.05
C TYR A 61 5.81 -6.15 14.47
N ASP A 62 6.54 -6.71 15.44
CA ASP A 62 6.24 -6.56 16.87
C ASP A 62 7.30 -5.65 17.52
N PRO A 63 6.98 -4.39 17.82
CA PRO A 63 7.90 -3.47 18.48
C PRO A 63 8.17 -3.80 19.96
N GLY A 64 7.36 -4.66 20.59
CA GLY A 64 7.35 -4.87 22.04
C GLY A 64 6.86 -3.65 22.86
N ALA A 65 6.54 -2.54 22.20
CA ALA A 65 5.96 -1.32 22.77
C ALA A 65 4.60 -1.00 22.12
N ALA A 66 3.77 -0.17 22.76
CA ALA A 66 2.44 0.16 22.24
C ALA A 66 2.47 1.18 21.08
N GLU A 67 3.57 1.91 20.90
CA GLU A 67 3.70 2.98 19.92
C GLU A 67 5.09 2.94 19.28
N ASP A 68 5.16 3.21 17.97
CA ASP A 68 6.43 3.38 17.24
C ASP A 68 6.31 4.48 16.18
N ILE A 69 7.45 4.96 15.68
CA ILE A 69 7.51 5.97 14.61
C ILE A 69 8.17 5.33 13.39
N PHE A 70 7.40 5.22 12.32
CA PHE A 70 7.85 4.66 11.04
C PHE A 70 8.40 5.76 10.14
N VAL A 71 9.44 5.42 9.38
CA VAL A 71 9.91 6.20 8.24
C VAL A 71 9.24 5.61 7.00
N TRP A 72 8.52 6.44 6.25
CA TRP A 72 7.76 6.04 5.07
C TRP A 72 8.28 6.76 3.83
N GLU A 73 8.68 6.01 2.81
CA GLU A 73 9.24 6.56 1.58
C GLU A 73 8.73 5.79 0.37
N VAL A 74 7.96 6.45 -0.50
CA VAL A 74 7.52 5.88 -1.79
C VAL A 74 8.41 6.40 -2.91
N ASP A 75 8.99 5.50 -3.70
CA ASP A 75 9.79 5.78 -4.90
C ASP A 75 10.93 6.79 -4.76
N ARG A 76 11.37 7.07 -3.52
CA ARG A 76 12.38 8.09 -3.20
C ARG A 76 11.95 9.52 -3.47
N TYR A 77 10.65 9.81 -3.46
CA TYR A 77 10.12 11.17 -3.61
C TYR A 77 10.04 11.96 -2.29
N GLY A 78 10.54 11.39 -1.19
CA GLY A 78 10.59 12.03 0.11
C GLY A 78 10.29 11.03 1.22
N GLU A 79 11.03 11.13 2.32
CA GLU A 79 10.75 10.41 3.55
C GLU A 79 9.84 11.27 4.43
N PHE A 80 8.83 10.66 5.03
CA PHE A 80 8.08 11.28 6.13
C PHE A 80 7.97 10.34 7.32
N LEU A 81 7.65 10.91 8.47
CA LEU A 81 7.50 10.17 9.72
C LEU A 81 6.01 9.98 9.99
N VAL A 82 5.62 8.74 10.27
CA VAL A 82 4.23 8.40 10.60
C VAL A 82 4.22 7.61 11.90
N ALA A 83 3.39 8.04 12.86
CA ALA A 83 3.22 7.33 14.11
C ALA A 83 2.40 6.06 13.87
N GLY A 84 2.65 5.00 14.65
CA GLY A 84 1.83 3.79 14.63
C GLY A 84 1.46 3.32 16.03
N SER A 85 0.19 2.99 16.22
CA SER A 85 -0.32 2.34 17.43
C SER A 85 -0.32 0.83 17.21
N CYS A 86 0.46 0.12 18.03
CA CYS A 86 0.78 -1.30 17.82
C CYS A 86 0.10 -2.20 18.84
N THR A 87 -0.50 -3.28 18.34
CA THR A 87 -1.08 -4.37 19.14
C THR A 87 -0.56 -5.70 18.61
N GLY A 88 0.43 -6.26 19.32
CA GLY A 88 1.14 -7.46 18.87
C GLY A 88 1.88 -7.20 17.55
N PRO A 89 1.76 -8.09 16.54
CA PRO A 89 2.49 -7.97 15.28
C PRO A 89 1.80 -7.03 14.26
N SER A 90 0.93 -6.12 14.71
CA SER A 90 0.15 -5.23 13.85
C SER A 90 0.18 -3.81 14.40
N CYS A 91 0.51 -2.85 13.55
CA CYS A 91 0.57 -1.43 13.87
C CYS A 91 -0.36 -0.65 12.93
N LEU A 92 -1.38 0.00 13.49
CA LEU A 92 -2.22 0.94 12.78
C LEU A 92 -1.49 2.28 12.66
N LEU A 93 -1.32 2.79 11.45
CA LEU A 93 -0.69 4.08 11.21
C LEU A 93 -1.66 5.22 11.50
N THR A 94 -1.13 6.28 12.12
CA THR A 94 -1.84 7.50 12.48
C THR A 94 -1.27 8.65 11.66
N PHE A 95 -2.11 9.25 10.83
CA PHE A 95 -1.78 10.43 10.03
C PHE A 95 -2.27 11.69 10.74
N ASP A 96 -1.52 12.78 10.64
CA ASP A 96 -1.85 14.04 11.32
C ASP A 96 -3.00 14.79 10.60
N SER A 97 -3.22 14.50 9.33
CA SER A 97 -4.33 15.08 8.54
C SER A 97 -4.90 14.11 7.50
N ILE A 98 -6.08 14.45 6.97
CA ILE A 98 -6.73 13.69 5.89
C ILE A 98 -5.87 13.76 4.62
N GLU A 99 -5.31 14.93 4.31
CA GLU A 99 -4.46 15.14 3.14
C GLU A 99 -3.21 14.27 3.18
N GLU A 100 -2.63 14.04 4.37
CA GLU A 100 -1.50 13.14 4.56
C GLU A 100 -1.89 11.67 4.32
N ALA A 101 -3.06 11.25 4.83
CA ALA A 101 -3.60 9.91 4.58
C ALA A 101 -3.90 9.71 3.08
N GLU A 102 -4.53 10.67 2.42
CA GLU A 102 -4.82 10.67 0.98
C GLU A 102 -3.54 10.58 0.15
N SER A 103 -2.53 11.40 0.49
CA SER A 103 -1.23 11.40 -0.16
C SER A 103 -0.54 10.04 0.00
N THR A 104 -0.61 9.45 1.19
CA THR A 104 -0.05 8.12 1.48
C THR A 104 -0.73 7.03 0.65
N ILE A 105 -2.07 7.00 0.63
CA ILE A 105 -2.84 6.03 -0.18
C ILE A 105 -2.56 6.23 -1.68
N THR A 106 -2.48 7.47 -2.13
CA THR A 106 -2.15 7.79 -3.53
C THR A 106 -0.75 7.29 -3.88
N GLY A 107 0.23 7.56 -3.02
CA GLY A 107 1.60 7.06 -3.17
C GLY A 107 1.66 5.54 -3.26
N LEU A 108 0.93 4.83 -2.38
CA LEU A 108 0.86 3.36 -2.44
C LEU A 108 0.28 2.84 -3.75
N ARG A 109 -0.71 3.53 -4.32
CA ARG A 109 -1.37 3.11 -5.56
C ARG A 109 -0.51 3.37 -6.80
N VAL A 110 0.13 4.52 -6.90
CA VAL A 110 0.85 4.93 -8.12
C VAL A 110 2.34 4.61 -8.09
N GLY A 111 2.88 4.35 -6.90
CA GLY A 111 4.30 4.08 -6.71
C GLY A 111 4.73 2.71 -7.21
N ALA A 112 6.04 2.51 -7.34
CA ALA A 112 6.64 1.22 -7.68
C ALA A 112 7.17 0.48 -6.44
N ARG A 113 7.63 1.21 -5.42
CA ARG A 113 8.27 0.65 -4.22
C ARG A 113 8.05 1.54 -3.01
N LEU A 114 7.66 0.92 -1.90
CA LEU A 114 7.68 1.51 -0.57
C LEU A 114 8.92 1.02 0.20
N ALA A 115 9.75 1.95 0.65
CA ALA A 115 10.73 1.68 1.69
C ALA A 115 10.12 2.06 3.05
N LEU A 116 10.10 1.08 3.95
CA LEU A 116 9.62 1.22 5.31
C LEU A 116 10.81 1.12 6.27
N GLY A 117 10.93 2.08 7.17
CA GLY A 117 11.94 2.11 8.21
C GLY A 117 11.34 2.42 9.57
N LEU A 118 12.22 2.41 10.57
CA LEU A 118 11.92 2.82 11.93
C LEU A 118 12.80 4.01 12.27
N TYR A 119 12.18 5.06 12.84
CA TYR A 119 12.89 6.28 13.18
C TYR A 119 14.04 5.97 14.14
N ARG A 120 15.27 6.31 13.73
CA ARG A 120 16.54 6.04 14.44
C ARG A 120 16.96 4.57 14.57
N ARG A 121 16.18 3.62 14.04
CA ARG A 121 16.48 2.19 14.09
C ARG A 121 16.81 1.58 12.71
N GLY A 122 16.57 2.34 11.64
CA GLY A 122 17.00 2.00 10.28
C GLY A 122 15.90 1.31 9.47
N ALA A 123 16.30 0.65 8.38
CA ALA A 123 15.38 -0.01 7.47
C ALA A 123 14.65 -1.18 8.15
N LEU A 124 13.35 -1.30 7.87
CA LEU A 124 12.49 -2.36 8.38
C LEU A 124 12.09 -3.32 7.25
N SER A 125 11.56 -2.78 6.14
CA SER A 125 11.11 -3.59 5.01
C SER A 125 11.11 -2.80 3.71
N GLU A 126 11.19 -3.52 2.60
CA GLU A 126 10.87 -3.01 1.28
C GLU A 126 9.62 -3.74 0.76
N VAL A 127 8.58 -2.97 0.41
CA VAL A 127 7.31 -3.49 -0.11
C VAL A 127 7.19 -3.07 -1.57
N PRO A 128 7.24 -4.00 -2.52
CA PRO A 128 7.05 -3.67 -3.92
C PRO A 128 5.55 -3.40 -4.16
N LEU A 129 5.25 -2.38 -4.97
CA LEU A 129 3.89 -1.86 -5.17
C LEU A 129 3.24 -2.38 -6.46
N GLY A 130 3.80 -3.43 -7.07
CA GLY A 130 3.23 -4.06 -8.26
C GLY A 130 1.82 -4.62 -7.98
N GLY A 131 0.80 -4.02 -8.59
CA GLY A 131 -0.61 -4.42 -8.42
C GLY A 131 -1.34 -3.75 -7.26
N SER A 132 -0.69 -2.85 -6.52
CA SER A 132 -1.30 -2.13 -5.39
C SER A 132 -2.50 -1.29 -5.82
N ASP A 133 -2.44 -0.61 -6.97
CA ASP A 133 -3.54 0.22 -7.48
C ASP A 133 -4.85 -0.56 -7.60
N ALA A 134 -4.80 -1.75 -8.21
CA ALA A 134 -5.96 -2.60 -8.39
C ALA A 134 -6.50 -3.13 -7.05
N ALA A 135 -5.61 -3.57 -6.15
CA ALA A 135 -6.01 -4.12 -4.87
C ALA A 135 -6.60 -3.06 -3.93
N ILE A 136 -5.91 -1.92 -3.78
CA ILE A 136 -6.37 -0.79 -2.96
C ILE A 136 -7.63 -0.19 -3.59
N GLY A 137 -7.67 -0.02 -4.91
CA GLY A 137 -8.86 0.46 -5.62
C GLY A 137 -10.11 -0.39 -5.35
N ALA A 138 -9.96 -1.71 -5.20
CA ALA A 138 -11.06 -2.61 -4.82
C ALA A 138 -11.58 -2.36 -3.40
N VAL A 139 -10.70 -1.97 -2.46
CA VAL A 139 -11.10 -1.54 -1.10
C VAL A 139 -11.85 -0.22 -1.18
N LEU A 140 -11.28 0.78 -1.87
CA LEU A 140 -11.85 2.13 -1.94
C LEU A 140 -13.23 2.18 -2.61
N ALA A 141 -13.45 1.35 -3.63
CA ALA A 141 -14.71 1.26 -4.36
C ALA A 141 -15.91 0.76 -3.52
N ARG A 142 -15.67 0.31 -2.28
CA ARG A 142 -16.70 -0.24 -1.37
C ARG A 142 -16.96 0.68 -0.18
N SER A 143 -17.23 1.95 -0.47
CA SER A 143 -17.54 2.98 0.54
C SER A 143 -16.42 3.19 1.55
N CYS A 144 -15.18 3.06 1.09
CA CYS A 144 -13.99 3.35 1.88
C CYS A 144 -13.16 4.42 1.19
N ASP A 145 -13.73 5.61 1.05
CA ASP A 145 -13.10 6.71 0.33
C ASP A 145 -13.14 7.99 1.15
N PHE A 146 -12.37 8.97 0.69
CA PHE A 146 -12.32 10.28 1.29
C PHE A 146 -13.46 11.21 0.79
N VAL A 147 -14.27 10.75 -0.17
CA VAL A 147 -15.30 11.55 -0.87
C VAL A 147 -16.52 11.80 0.02
N GLY A 148 -16.79 10.92 0.99
CA GLY A 148 -17.90 11.06 1.94
C GLY A 148 -17.75 12.14 3.02
N LEU A 149 -16.63 12.87 3.06
CA LEU A 149 -16.34 13.89 4.08
C LEU A 149 -16.61 15.34 3.63
N GLU A 150 -17.15 15.57 2.44
CA GLU A 150 -17.61 16.91 2.09
C GLU A 150 -18.65 17.35 3.13
N PRO A 151 -18.45 18.49 3.82
CA PRO A 151 -19.44 18.98 4.76
C PRO A 151 -20.72 19.25 3.97
N THR A 152 -21.76 18.45 4.20
CA THR A 152 -23.10 18.82 3.79
C THR A 152 -23.35 20.19 4.42
N ASN A 153 -23.40 21.24 3.59
CA ASN A 153 -23.92 22.53 4.01
C ASN A 153 -25.31 22.25 4.60
N ILE A 154 -25.39 22.27 5.92
CA ILE A 154 -26.66 22.36 6.61
C ILE A 154 -27.05 23.81 6.39
N ASP A 155 -27.77 24.05 5.30
CA ASP A 155 -28.46 25.31 5.08
C ASP A 155 -29.47 25.46 6.24
N GLU A 156 -29.19 26.38 7.18
CA GLU A 156 -30.12 26.87 8.19
C GLU A 156 -31.21 27.76 7.57
#